data_AF-A0A9J6E3G8-F1
#
_entry.id   AF-A0A9J6E3G8-F1
#
_cell.length_a   1.000
_cell.length_b   1.000
_cell.length_c   1.000
_cell.angle_alpha   90.00
_cell.angle_beta   90.00
_cell.angle_gamma   90.00
#
_symmetry.space_group_name_H-M   'P 1'
#
loop_
_entity.id
_entity.type
_entity.pdbx_description
1 polymer ?
#
loop_
_entity_poly.entity_id
_entity_poly.type
_entity_poly.pdbx_seq_one_letter_code
_entity_poly.pdbx_strand_id
1 'polypeptide(L)'
;MCSVPTPPKANASKKANEGSGEQKQVKGNCSEPAKGVLVSIHESLAEKAKAAAELKLAVEAKLDKTLLGMVCTEDVCCDERDHGYQKAGAHEMVVYYLAGYVHKKITKTITCEECCALLTASPDQFNSVETQLNQRRLTELRSFKPGCLREASFRLYALIKEVEEVVHDTLETSAVFGDIFWMVLDRLHATALPAIGCNEHHEFLTAKIIKCYCLMRMHFFSRKKNRELLVTEKVQNARKKAKLL
;
A
#
# COMPACT_ATOMS: atom_id res chain seq x y z
N MET A 1 -18.10 -16.10 37.95
CA MET A 1 -18.11 -17.28 37.05
C MET A 1 -19.30 -17.12 36.11
N CYS A 2 -19.08 -16.61 34.91
CA CYS A 2 -20.14 -16.36 33.93
C CYS A 2 -19.80 -17.13 32.65
N SER A 3 -20.59 -18.17 32.38
CA SER A 3 -20.45 -19.09 31.26
C SER A 3 -20.88 -18.42 29.95
N VAL A 4 -19.99 -18.43 28.97
CA VAL A 4 -20.26 -17.94 27.60
C VAL A 4 -20.83 -19.10 26.76
N PRO A 5 -21.93 -18.93 26.01
CA PRO A 5 -22.44 -19.96 25.13
C PRO A 5 -21.63 -20.05 23.83
N THR A 6 -21.27 -21.28 23.45
CA THR A 6 -20.63 -21.63 22.18
C THR A 6 -21.64 -21.67 21.02
N PRO A 7 -21.26 -21.23 19.81
CA PRO A 7 -22.13 -21.31 18.64
C PRO A 7 -22.11 -22.70 17.97
N PRO A 8 -23.20 -23.09 17.27
CA PRO A 8 -23.35 -24.40 16.65
C PRO A 8 -22.54 -24.55 15.36
N LYS A 9 -22.00 -25.76 15.15
CA LYS A 9 -21.30 -26.19 13.93
C LYS A 9 -22.29 -26.42 12.79
N ALA A 10 -22.10 -25.74 11.67
CA ALA A 10 -22.84 -25.97 10.43
C ALA A 10 -22.31 -27.23 9.72
N ASN A 11 -23.18 -28.22 9.54
CA ASN A 11 -22.95 -29.38 8.67
C ASN A 11 -23.17 -28.99 7.20
N ALA A 12 -22.16 -29.20 6.37
CA ALA A 12 -22.27 -29.07 4.92
C ALA A 12 -22.56 -30.44 4.30
N SER A 13 -23.81 -30.64 3.87
CA SER A 13 -24.24 -31.80 3.10
C SER A 13 -23.72 -31.71 1.66
N LYS A 14 -22.87 -32.66 1.26
CA LYS A 14 -22.53 -32.95 -0.15
C LYS A 14 -23.72 -33.60 -0.84
N LYS A 15 -24.29 -32.95 -1.86
CA LYS A 15 -25.14 -33.61 -2.87
C LYS A 15 -24.28 -33.99 -4.07
N ALA A 16 -24.23 -35.30 -4.35
CA ALA A 16 -23.76 -35.85 -5.60
C ALA A 16 -24.82 -35.56 -6.69
N ASN A 17 -24.38 -35.14 -7.87
CA ASN A 17 -25.20 -35.10 -9.07
C ASN A 17 -24.39 -35.74 -10.20
N GLU A 18 -24.73 -36.98 -10.52
CA GLU A 18 -24.22 -37.72 -11.66
C GLU A 18 -25.04 -37.33 -12.89
N GLY A 19 -24.38 -36.69 -13.87
CA GLY A 19 -24.92 -36.43 -15.20
C GLY A 19 -24.04 -37.10 -16.23
N SER A 20 -24.47 -38.28 -16.69
CA SER A 20 -23.87 -39.03 -17.78
C SER A 20 -24.19 -38.35 -19.12
N GLY A 21 -23.24 -37.53 -19.59
CA GLY A 21 -23.24 -36.98 -20.95
C GLY A 21 -22.37 -37.83 -21.87
N GLU A 22 -23.01 -38.52 -22.80
CA GLU A 22 -22.42 -39.30 -23.89
C GLU A 22 -21.48 -38.43 -24.76
N GLN A 23 -20.17 -38.65 -24.64
CA GLN A 23 -19.19 -38.05 -25.55
C GLN A 23 -18.98 -38.95 -26.76
N LYS A 24 -19.49 -38.51 -27.92
CA LYS A 24 -19.12 -39.04 -29.24
C LYS A 24 -17.61 -38.82 -29.46
N GLN A 25 -16.84 -39.89 -29.36
CA GLN A 25 -15.43 -39.90 -29.77
C GLN A 25 -15.34 -39.74 -31.29
N VAL A 26 -14.96 -38.55 -31.73
CA VAL A 26 -14.41 -38.33 -33.08
C VAL A 26 -12.95 -38.78 -33.02
N LYS A 27 -12.66 -39.97 -33.56
CA LYS A 27 -11.28 -40.47 -33.77
C LYS A 27 -10.62 -39.65 -34.89
N GLY A 28 -10.04 -38.52 -34.53
CA GLY A 28 -9.09 -37.78 -35.37
C GLY A 28 -7.71 -38.46 -35.29
N ASN A 29 -7.29 -39.07 -36.39
CA ASN A 29 -5.98 -39.71 -36.51
C ASN A 29 -4.92 -38.64 -36.83
N CYS A 30 -4.46 -37.89 -35.81
CA CYS A 30 -3.34 -36.96 -35.93
C CYS A 30 -2.09 -37.60 -35.32
N SER A 31 -1.40 -38.41 -36.12
CA SER A 31 -0.12 -39.04 -35.82
C SER A 31 1.05 -38.09 -36.12
N GLU A 32 1.09 -36.92 -35.48
CA GLU A 32 2.25 -36.02 -35.54
C GLU A 32 2.91 -35.88 -34.16
N PRO A 33 4.25 -35.73 -34.10
CA PRO A 33 4.99 -35.77 -32.85
C PRO A 33 4.72 -34.50 -32.02
N ALA A 34 3.72 -34.56 -31.14
CA ALA A 34 3.32 -33.51 -30.20
C ALA A 34 4.42 -33.10 -29.18
N LYS A 35 5.61 -33.70 -29.23
CA LYS A 35 6.72 -33.43 -28.30
C LYS A 35 7.49 -32.15 -28.61
N GLY A 36 7.62 -31.75 -29.89
CA GLY A 36 8.42 -30.57 -30.26
C GLY A 36 7.79 -29.23 -29.87
N VAL A 37 6.47 -29.10 -30.05
CA VAL A 37 5.73 -27.85 -29.83
C VAL A 37 5.64 -27.48 -28.34
N LEU A 38 5.49 -28.47 -27.45
CA LEU A 38 5.39 -28.24 -26.01
C LEU A 38 6.71 -27.78 -25.37
N VAL A 39 7.84 -28.28 -25.88
CA VAL A 39 9.18 -27.85 -25.43
C VAL A 39 9.40 -26.37 -25.78
N SER A 40 9.04 -25.95 -26.99
CA SER A 40 9.16 -24.55 -27.43
C SER A 40 8.33 -23.57 -26.60
N ILE A 41 7.11 -23.94 -26.18
CA ILE A 41 6.28 -23.08 -25.33
C ILE A 41 6.89 -22.94 -23.91
N HIS A 42 7.40 -24.03 -23.34
CA HIS A 42 7.97 -24.01 -22.00
C HIS A 42 9.25 -23.18 -21.94
N GLU A 43 10.10 -23.28 -22.96
CA GLU A 43 11.27 -22.43 -23.13
C GLU A 43 10.87 -20.96 -23.25
N SER A 44 9.85 -20.63 -24.07
CA SER A 44 9.36 -19.25 -24.20
C SER A 44 8.80 -18.67 -22.89
N LEU A 45 8.11 -19.47 -22.08
CA LEU A 45 7.60 -19.03 -20.78
C LEU A 45 8.73 -18.82 -19.78
N ALA A 46 9.74 -19.69 -19.77
CA ALA A 46 10.91 -19.56 -18.91
C ALA A 46 11.72 -18.29 -19.25
N GLU A 47 11.92 -18.01 -20.53
CA GLU A 47 12.56 -16.77 -21.00
C GLU A 47 11.77 -15.53 -20.58
N LYS A 48 10.46 -15.53 -20.75
CA LYS A 48 9.59 -14.43 -20.30
C LYS A 48 9.65 -14.22 -18.78
N ALA A 49 9.67 -15.31 -18.01
CA ALA A 49 9.79 -15.25 -16.55
C ALA A 49 11.15 -14.66 -16.13
N LYS A 50 12.24 -15.07 -16.81
CA LYS A 50 13.58 -14.53 -16.58
C LYS A 50 13.64 -13.04 -16.92
N ALA A 51 13.16 -12.63 -18.10
CA ALA A 51 13.12 -11.23 -18.51
C ALA A 51 12.29 -10.35 -17.56
N ALA A 52 11.15 -10.86 -17.06
CA ALA A 52 10.34 -10.16 -16.08
C ALA A 52 11.06 -10.01 -14.72
N ALA A 53 11.82 -11.02 -14.30
CA ALA A 53 12.63 -10.96 -13.09
C ALA A 53 13.77 -9.93 -13.21
N GLU A 54 14.48 -9.92 -14.34
CA GLU A 54 15.53 -8.94 -14.64
C GLU A 54 14.99 -7.51 -14.66
N LEU A 55 13.85 -7.29 -15.32
CA LEU A 55 13.18 -6.00 -15.35
C LEU A 55 12.77 -5.55 -13.93
N LYS A 56 12.22 -6.47 -13.12
CA LYS A 56 11.86 -6.18 -11.73
C LYS A 56 13.06 -5.74 -10.91
N LEU A 57 14.19 -6.44 -11.02
CA LEU A 57 15.43 -6.07 -10.32
C LEU A 57 15.94 -4.70 -10.77
N ALA A 58 15.90 -4.41 -12.07
CA ALA A 58 16.31 -3.12 -12.61
C ALA A 58 15.42 -1.97 -12.09
N VAL A 59 14.10 -2.19 -12.01
CA VAL A 59 13.15 -1.22 -11.47
C VAL A 59 13.38 -0.99 -9.97
N GLU A 60 13.59 -2.06 -9.20
CA GLU A 60 13.88 -1.97 -7.76
C GLU A 60 15.19 -1.21 -7.50
N ALA A 61 16.24 -1.47 -8.28
CA ALA A 61 17.51 -0.76 -8.17
C ALA A 61 17.37 0.74 -8.51
N LYS A 62 16.62 1.07 -9.57
CA LYS A 62 16.34 2.48 -9.93
C LYS A 62 15.56 3.18 -8.82
N LEU A 63 14.56 2.51 -8.25
CA LEU A 63 13.75 3.04 -7.16
C LEU A 63 14.60 3.34 -5.92
N ASP A 64 15.43 2.39 -5.50
CA ASP A 64 16.27 2.56 -4.31
C ASP A 64 17.29 3.67 -4.50
N LYS A 65 17.91 3.76 -5.69
CA LYS A 65 18.81 4.87 -6.04
C LYS A 65 18.11 6.22 -5.96
N THR A 66 16.89 6.32 -6.49
CA THR A 66 16.14 7.59 -6.52
C THR A 66 15.76 8.03 -5.12
N LEU A 67 15.29 7.12 -4.28
CA LEU A 67 14.86 7.42 -2.91
C LEU A 67 16.02 7.82 -1.99
N LEU A 68 17.19 7.19 -2.14
CA LEU A 68 18.37 7.57 -1.36
C LEU A 68 18.85 9.00 -1.70
N GLY A 69 18.59 9.50 -2.91
CA GLY A 69 18.92 10.87 -3.30
C GLY A 69 17.98 11.95 -2.75
N MET A 70 16.83 11.59 -2.16
CA MET A 70 15.83 12.56 -1.70
C MET A 70 16.09 13.12 -0.30
N VAL A 71 17.01 12.53 0.46
CA VAL A 71 17.17 12.85 1.89
C VAL A 71 18.10 14.05 2.03
N CYS A 72 17.52 15.21 2.37
CA CYS A 72 18.28 16.39 2.79
C CYS A 72 18.60 16.30 4.30
N THR A 73 19.83 16.63 4.66
CA THR A 73 20.33 16.61 6.05
C THR A 73 20.06 17.90 6.82
N GLU A 74 19.38 18.88 6.20
CA GLU A 74 19.06 20.12 6.90
C GLU A 74 17.95 19.84 7.93
N ASP A 75 18.26 20.18 9.18
CA ASP A 75 17.39 20.01 10.33
C ASP A 75 16.21 20.96 10.15
N VAL A 76 15.18 20.51 9.42
CA VAL A 76 13.93 21.24 9.28
C VAL A 76 13.30 21.25 10.67
N CYS A 77 13.52 22.36 11.39
CA CYS A 77 12.76 22.68 12.58
C CYS A 77 11.30 22.74 12.14
N CYS A 78 10.54 21.68 12.43
CA CYS A 78 9.10 21.71 12.35
C CYS A 78 8.66 22.91 13.17
N ASP A 79 8.23 23.99 12.52
CA ASP A 79 7.73 25.16 13.24
C ASP A 79 6.48 24.67 13.99
N GLU A 80 6.61 24.46 15.30
CA GLU A 80 5.54 24.01 16.21
C GLU A 80 4.44 25.08 16.36
N ARG A 81 4.50 26.16 15.57
CA ARG A 81 3.64 27.34 15.66
C ARG A 81 2.56 27.34 14.59
N ASP A 82 1.67 26.38 14.67
CA ASP A 82 0.28 26.62 14.30
C ASP A 82 -0.61 25.87 15.30
N HIS A 83 -0.84 26.50 16.46
CA HIS A 83 -1.80 26.03 17.45
C HIS A 83 -3.23 26.29 16.98
N GLY A 84 -3.57 25.70 15.83
CA GLY A 84 -4.94 25.59 15.38
C GLY A 84 -5.68 24.63 16.30
N TYR A 85 -6.40 25.17 17.29
CA TYR A 85 -7.45 24.47 18.04
C TYR A 85 -8.60 23.93 17.15
N GLN A 86 -8.41 23.92 15.84
CA GLN A 86 -9.34 23.35 14.88
C GLN A 86 -9.29 21.83 14.99
N LYS A 87 -10.48 21.24 15.10
CA LYS A 87 -10.69 19.80 15.05
C LYS A 87 -9.99 19.25 13.81
N ALA A 88 -9.06 18.30 13.99
CA ALA A 88 -8.39 17.66 12.85
C ALA A 88 -9.43 17.15 11.85
N GLY A 89 -9.21 17.45 10.58
CA GLY A 89 -10.06 16.95 9.51
C GLY A 89 -10.00 15.43 9.42
N ALA A 90 -10.98 14.87 8.71
CA ALA A 90 -11.04 13.43 8.48
C ALA A 90 -9.80 12.91 7.73
N HIS A 91 -9.20 13.75 6.88
CA HIS A 91 -8.03 13.41 6.10
C HIS A 91 -6.81 13.20 7.00
N GLU A 92 -6.53 14.15 7.89
CA GLU A 92 -5.39 14.14 8.81
C GLU A 92 -5.47 12.95 9.77
N MET A 93 -6.68 12.62 10.25
CA MET A 93 -6.91 11.43 11.06
C MET A 93 -6.59 10.13 10.30
N VAL A 94 -6.94 10.06 9.01
CA VAL A 94 -6.61 8.90 8.16
C VAL A 94 -5.11 8.84 7.89
N VAL A 95 -4.46 9.95 7.58
CA VAL A 95 -3.00 10.03 7.38
C VAL A 95 -2.26 9.52 8.62
N TYR A 96 -2.67 9.97 9.82
CA TYR A 96 -2.09 9.48 11.07
C TYR A 96 -2.30 7.97 11.28
N TYR A 97 -3.52 7.48 11.02
CA TYR A 97 -3.81 6.05 11.08
C TYR A 97 -2.91 5.23 10.11
N LEU A 98 -2.66 5.75 8.90
CA LEU A 98 -1.77 5.15 7.92
C LEU A 98 -0.30 5.22 8.35
N ALA A 99 0.14 6.29 9.02
CA ALA A 99 1.47 6.38 9.61
C ALA A 99 1.70 5.25 10.63
N GLY A 100 0.70 4.90 11.43
CA GLY A 100 0.74 3.73 12.33
C GLY A 100 0.88 2.39 11.59
N TYR A 101 0.29 2.25 10.40
CA TYR A 101 0.51 1.09 9.54
C TYR A 101 1.97 1.04 9.02
N VAL A 102 2.51 2.16 8.57
CA VAL A 102 3.90 2.26 8.12
C VAL A 102 4.85 1.93 9.26
N HIS A 103 4.66 2.51 10.45
CA HIS A 103 5.40 2.16 11.67
C HIS A 103 5.48 0.66 11.87
N LYS A 104 4.32 -0.02 11.92
CA LYS A 104 4.22 -1.46 12.15
C LYS A 104 4.96 -2.28 11.09
N LYS A 105 5.01 -1.79 9.85
CA LYS A 105 5.68 -2.48 8.75
C LYS A 105 7.18 -2.25 8.76
N ILE A 106 7.63 -1.03 9.02
CA ILE A 106 9.04 -0.65 9.07
C ILE A 106 9.74 -1.27 10.27
N THR A 107 9.15 -1.18 11.46
CA THR A 107 9.71 -1.75 12.71
C THR A 107 9.94 -3.26 12.67
N LYS A 108 9.25 -4.00 11.79
CA LYS A 108 9.51 -5.43 11.55
C LYS A 108 10.77 -5.71 10.73
N THR A 109 11.32 -4.69 10.09
CA THR A 109 12.38 -4.83 9.08
C THR A 109 13.65 -4.07 9.45
N ILE A 110 13.67 -3.44 10.61
CA ILE A 110 14.83 -2.71 11.14
C ILE A 110 15.17 -3.29 12.51
N THR A 111 16.45 -3.25 12.86
CA THR A 111 16.97 -3.78 14.13
C THR A 111 17.55 -2.69 15.02
N CYS A 112 17.81 -1.49 14.49
CA CYS A 112 18.32 -0.36 15.26
C CYS A 112 17.25 0.15 16.25
N GLU A 113 17.58 0.09 17.54
CA GLU A 113 16.66 0.47 18.63
C GLU A 113 16.38 1.97 18.65
N GLU A 114 17.39 2.82 18.40
CA GLU A 114 17.23 4.27 18.30
C GLU A 114 16.23 4.65 17.19
N CYS A 115 16.37 4.03 16.02
CA CYS A 115 15.43 4.23 14.91
C CYS A 115 14.01 3.77 15.28
N CYS A 116 13.87 2.61 15.94
CA CYS A 116 12.57 2.15 16.43
C CYS A 116 11.93 3.12 17.43
N ALA A 117 12.74 3.69 18.33
CA ALA A 117 12.30 4.67 19.31
C ALA A 117 11.82 5.96 18.62
N LEU A 118 12.58 6.47 17.64
CA LEU A 118 12.21 7.68 16.87
C LEU A 118 10.89 7.54 16.10
N LEU A 119 10.51 6.33 15.69
CA LEU A 119 9.24 6.09 15.00
C LEU A 119 8.06 5.95 15.98
N THR A 120 8.32 5.61 17.23
CA THR A 120 7.29 5.33 18.23
C THR A 120 6.97 6.60 19.00
N ALA A 121 5.69 6.91 19.15
CA ALA A 121 5.29 8.06 19.95
C ALA A 121 5.68 7.89 21.42
N SER A 122 6.26 8.92 22.02
CA SER A 122 6.59 8.91 23.45
C SER A 122 5.33 9.16 24.29
N PRO A 123 5.26 8.65 25.53
CA PRO A 123 4.16 8.97 26.45
C PRO A 123 3.98 10.49 26.67
N ASP A 124 5.10 11.22 26.68
CA ASP A 124 5.11 12.67 26.91
C ASP A 124 4.48 13.46 25.76
N GLN A 125 4.56 12.96 24.51
CA GLN A 125 3.86 13.54 23.35
C GLN A 125 2.33 13.54 23.51
N PHE A 126 1.79 12.76 24.45
CA PHE A 126 0.36 12.59 24.65
C PHE A 126 -0.18 13.31 25.88
N ASN A 127 0.70 13.70 26.81
CA ASN A 127 0.32 14.25 28.10
C ASN A 127 0.33 15.78 28.13
N SER A 128 0.93 16.44 27.14
CA SER A 128 0.82 17.89 26.97
C SER A 128 -0.60 18.24 26.51
N VAL A 129 -1.29 19.06 27.31
CA VAL A 129 -2.64 19.57 27.02
C VAL A 129 -2.69 20.32 25.69
N GLU A 130 -1.56 20.88 25.25
CA GLU A 130 -1.36 21.56 23.96
C GLU A 130 -1.16 20.61 22.76
N THR A 131 -0.90 19.32 23.01
CA THR A 131 -0.57 18.32 21.98
C THR A 131 -1.54 17.14 22.00
N GLN A 132 -2.80 17.36 22.40
CA GLN A 132 -3.87 16.43 22.04
C GLN A 132 -4.00 16.40 20.52
N LEU A 133 -3.23 15.52 19.88
CA LEU A 133 -3.25 15.29 18.46
C LEU A 133 -4.63 14.75 18.09
N ASN A 134 -5.55 15.65 17.74
CA ASN A 134 -6.88 15.32 17.24
C ASN A 134 -6.82 14.28 16.10
N GLN A 135 -5.70 14.22 15.37
CA GLN A 135 -5.38 13.25 14.34
C GLN A 135 -5.38 11.79 14.85
N ARG A 136 -5.09 11.56 16.14
CA ARG A 136 -5.07 10.23 16.77
C ARG A 136 -6.45 9.62 16.95
N ARG A 137 -7.49 10.44 16.89
CA ARG A 137 -8.84 10.05 17.28
C ARG A 137 -9.35 8.83 16.52
N LEU A 138 -9.03 8.72 15.22
CA LEU A 138 -9.41 7.54 14.44
C LEU A 138 -8.70 6.27 14.92
N THR A 139 -7.41 6.35 15.27
CA THR A 139 -6.64 5.24 15.81
C THR A 139 -7.21 4.78 17.16
N GLU A 140 -7.55 5.71 18.04
CA GLU A 140 -8.20 5.40 19.32
C GLU A 140 -9.54 4.69 19.12
N LEU A 141 -10.41 5.23 18.27
CA LEU A 141 -11.73 4.68 17.99
C LEU A 141 -11.67 3.28 17.34
N ARG A 142 -10.58 2.98 16.62
CA ARG A 142 -10.36 1.68 15.96
C ARG A 142 -9.54 0.71 16.81
N SER A 143 -9.00 1.15 17.94
CA SER A 143 -8.21 0.31 18.84
C SER A 143 -9.13 -0.58 19.68
N PHE A 144 -9.54 -1.72 19.11
CA PHE A 144 -10.38 -2.72 19.79
C PHE A 144 -9.69 -3.42 20.96
N LYS A 145 -8.35 -3.44 20.95
CA LYS A 145 -7.52 -4.04 22.02
C LYS A 145 -6.29 -3.16 22.22
N PRO A 146 -5.92 -2.80 23.46
CA PRO A 146 -4.69 -2.06 23.73
C PRO A 146 -3.48 -2.69 23.03
N GLY A 147 -2.73 -1.87 22.28
CA GLY A 147 -1.52 -2.27 21.57
C GLY A 147 -1.73 -2.99 20.22
N CYS A 148 -2.97 -3.15 19.72
CA CYS A 148 -3.20 -3.77 18.41
C CYS A 148 -2.84 -2.84 17.23
N LEU A 149 -3.00 -1.53 17.45
CA LEU A 149 -2.58 -0.46 16.56
C LEU A 149 -1.33 0.21 17.12
N ARG A 150 -0.46 0.65 16.22
CA ARG A 150 0.77 1.36 16.58
C ARG A 150 0.52 2.85 16.51
N GLU A 151 1.00 3.55 17.53
CA GLU A 151 1.02 5.02 17.56
C GLU A 151 2.32 5.48 16.91
N ALA A 152 2.19 6.25 15.82
CA ALA A 152 3.31 6.85 15.13
C ALA A 152 3.80 8.09 15.89
N SER A 153 5.12 8.27 15.97
CA SER A 153 5.68 9.52 16.47
C SER A 153 5.25 10.70 15.62
N PHE A 154 5.26 11.90 16.22
CA PHE A 154 4.94 13.13 15.49
C PHE A 154 5.84 13.33 14.25
N ARG A 155 7.15 13.03 14.38
CA ARG A 155 8.10 13.06 13.26
C ARG A 155 7.68 12.15 12.11
N LEU A 156 7.30 10.90 12.41
CA LEU A 156 6.81 9.97 11.39
C LEU A 156 5.51 10.47 10.75
N TYR A 157 4.58 10.98 11.56
CA TYR A 157 3.34 11.55 11.02
C TYR A 157 3.61 12.74 10.09
N ALA A 158 4.48 13.67 10.48
CA ALA A 158 4.85 14.84 9.68
C ALA A 158 5.43 14.44 8.32
N LEU A 159 6.41 13.52 8.30
CA LEU A 159 6.95 13.00 7.04
C LEU A 159 5.85 12.37 6.17
N ILE A 160 4.99 11.54 6.75
CA ILE A 160 3.93 10.86 6.00
C ILE A 160 2.88 11.85 5.46
N LYS A 161 2.63 12.94 6.18
CA LYS A 161 1.74 14.02 5.74
C LYS A 161 2.29 14.72 4.50
N GLU A 162 3.55 15.16 4.53
CA GLU A 162 4.22 15.79 3.38
C GLU A 162 4.23 14.86 2.14
N VAL A 163 4.53 13.58 2.36
CA VAL A 163 4.49 12.58 1.28
C VAL A 163 3.07 12.39 0.75
N GLU A 164 2.04 12.38 1.61
CA GLU A 164 0.65 12.26 1.20
C GLU A 164 0.18 13.43 0.37
N GLU A 165 0.56 14.66 0.72
CA GLU A 165 0.20 15.85 -0.04
C GLU A 165 0.74 15.77 -1.46
N VAL A 166 2.04 15.45 -1.62
CA VAL A 166 2.65 15.27 -2.95
C VAL A 166 1.99 14.13 -3.73
N VAL A 167 1.73 12.99 -3.08
CA VAL A 167 1.04 11.86 -3.70
C VAL A 167 -0.36 12.26 -4.14
N HIS A 168 -1.14 12.90 -3.26
CA HIS A 168 -2.51 13.31 -3.52
C HIS A 168 -2.58 14.27 -4.72
N ASP A 169 -1.80 15.34 -4.69
CA ASP A 169 -1.76 16.34 -5.76
C ASP A 169 -1.39 15.71 -7.11
N THR A 170 -0.42 14.80 -7.11
CA THR A 170 0.02 14.13 -8.34
C THR A 170 -1.08 13.23 -8.89
N LEU A 171 -1.79 12.50 -8.02
CA LEU A 171 -2.87 11.60 -8.42
C LEU A 171 -4.13 12.34 -8.88
N GLU A 172 -4.38 13.56 -8.39
CA GLU A 172 -5.51 14.39 -8.85
C GLU A 172 -5.22 15.07 -10.20
N THR A 173 -3.97 15.47 -10.45
CA THR A 173 -3.60 16.21 -11.67
C THR A 173 -3.18 15.33 -12.83
N SER A 174 -2.70 14.10 -12.57
CA SER A 174 -2.17 13.21 -13.60
C SER A 174 -3.25 12.35 -14.25
N ALA A 175 -3.07 12.05 -15.52
CA ALA A 175 -3.84 11.01 -16.19
C ALA A 175 -3.57 9.63 -15.54
N VAL A 176 -4.58 8.75 -15.52
CA VAL A 176 -4.54 7.44 -14.84
C VAL A 176 -3.52 6.45 -15.47
N PHE A 177 -2.93 6.79 -16.61
CA PHE A 177 -2.06 5.91 -17.38
C PHE A 177 -0.62 6.43 -17.39
N GLY A 178 0.34 5.51 -17.33
CA GLY A 178 1.77 5.79 -17.51
C GLY A 178 2.58 5.81 -16.21
N ASP A 179 3.63 6.64 -16.22
CA ASP A 179 4.70 6.69 -15.21
C ASP A 179 4.34 7.49 -13.94
N ILE A 180 3.08 7.45 -13.52
CA ILE A 180 2.55 8.24 -12.39
C ILE A 180 3.34 8.02 -11.09
N PHE A 181 3.85 6.81 -10.87
CA PHE A 181 4.69 6.49 -9.73
C PHE A 181 6.02 7.24 -9.78
N TRP A 182 6.65 7.33 -10.96
CA TRP A 182 7.88 8.08 -11.15
C TRP A 182 7.65 9.58 -11.03
N MET A 183 6.52 10.10 -11.54
CA MET A 183 6.15 11.51 -11.35
C MET A 183 6.02 11.88 -9.86
N VAL A 184 5.43 10.99 -9.04
CA VAL A 184 5.39 11.17 -7.59
C VAL A 184 6.80 11.25 -7.01
N LEU A 185 7.70 10.35 -7.42
CA LEU A 185 9.07 10.35 -6.93
C LEU A 185 9.86 11.60 -7.36
N ASP A 186 9.68 12.05 -8.60
CA ASP A 186 10.33 13.26 -9.11
C ASP A 186 9.86 14.50 -8.34
N ARG A 187 8.57 14.57 -8.01
CA ARG A 187 8.03 15.66 -7.16
C ARG A 187 8.51 15.56 -5.72
N LEU A 188 8.56 14.36 -5.14
CA LEU A 188 9.10 14.16 -3.79
C LEU A 188 10.58 14.56 -3.70
N HIS A 189 11.37 14.28 -4.74
CA HIS A 189 12.76 14.70 -4.83
C HIS A 189 12.92 16.23 -4.90
N ALA A 190 11.92 16.94 -5.44
CA ALA A 190 11.91 18.40 -5.48
C ALA A 190 11.42 19.03 -4.16
N THR A 191 10.85 18.23 -3.24
CA THR A 191 10.35 18.68 -1.95
C THR A 191 11.39 18.42 -0.86
N ALA A 192 11.61 19.41 0.01
CA ALA A 192 12.43 19.21 1.21
C ALA A 192 11.65 18.37 2.24
N LEU A 193 11.99 17.08 2.34
CA LEU A 193 11.32 16.16 3.28
C LEU A 193 12.12 16.03 4.58
N PRO A 194 11.44 15.93 5.74
CA PRO A 194 12.12 15.74 7.02
C PRO A 194 12.78 14.35 7.08
N ALA A 195 14.08 14.33 7.42
CA ALA A 195 14.81 13.09 7.62
C ALA A 195 14.42 12.42 8.95
N ILE A 196 14.30 11.10 8.95
CA ILE A 196 14.03 10.28 10.13
C ILE A 196 15.07 9.17 10.25
N GLY A 197 15.73 9.14 11.39
CA GLY A 197 16.62 8.06 11.84
C GLY A 197 17.75 8.60 12.68
N CYS A 198 18.59 7.72 13.21
CA CYS A 198 19.83 8.13 13.84
C CYS A 198 20.87 8.55 12.78
N ASN A 199 22.01 9.08 13.23
CA ASN A 199 23.06 9.59 12.35
C ASN A 199 23.53 8.58 11.29
N GLU A 200 23.51 7.28 11.61
CA GLU A 200 23.94 6.22 10.68
C GLU A 200 22.85 5.77 9.70
N HIS A 201 21.57 5.89 10.09
CA HIS A 201 20.47 5.23 9.39
C HIS A 201 19.44 6.19 8.80
N HIS A 202 19.57 7.50 9.00
CA HIS A 202 18.54 8.48 8.62
C HIS A 202 18.21 8.45 7.12
N GLU A 203 19.19 8.34 6.23
CA GLU A 203 18.95 8.25 4.78
C GLU A 203 18.15 6.98 4.43
N PHE A 204 18.68 5.82 4.82
CA PHE A 204 18.08 4.54 4.50
C PHE A 204 16.68 4.37 5.11
N LEU A 205 16.50 4.80 6.36
CA LEU A 205 15.22 4.69 7.05
C LEU A 205 14.17 5.58 6.40
N THR A 206 14.51 6.84 6.10
CA THR A 206 13.62 7.79 5.43
C THR A 206 13.19 7.26 4.06
N ALA A 207 14.16 6.83 3.23
CA ALA A 207 13.90 6.22 1.93
C ALA A 207 12.95 5.01 2.04
N LYS A 208 13.16 4.14 3.05
CA LYS A 208 12.33 2.96 3.29
C LYS A 208 10.90 3.32 3.71
N ILE A 209 10.73 4.36 4.53
CA ILE A 209 9.42 4.88 4.95
C ILE A 209 8.66 5.41 3.73
N ILE A 210 9.29 6.29 2.94
CA ILE A 210 8.71 6.87 1.72
C ILE A 210 8.31 5.75 0.75
N LYS A 211 9.22 4.81 0.45
CA LYS A 211 8.95 3.63 -0.40
C LYS A 211 7.72 2.87 0.08
N CYS A 212 7.66 2.56 1.37
CA CYS A 212 6.57 1.80 1.95
C CYS A 212 5.23 2.54 1.78
N TYR A 213 5.22 3.85 2.00
CA TYR A 213 4.01 4.65 1.89
C TYR A 213 3.55 4.82 0.44
N CYS A 214 4.43 5.21 -0.48
CA CYS A 214 4.11 5.38 -1.90
C CYS A 214 3.55 4.10 -2.52
N LEU A 215 4.19 2.94 -2.26
CA LEU A 215 3.69 1.65 -2.76
C LEU A 215 2.28 1.34 -2.21
N MET A 216 2.06 1.57 -0.92
CA MET A 216 0.74 1.39 -0.32
C MET A 216 -0.31 2.29 -0.98
N ARG A 217 0.01 3.58 -1.21
CA ARG A 217 -0.89 4.53 -1.84
C ARG A 217 -1.20 4.19 -3.28
N MET A 218 -0.20 3.80 -4.07
CA MET A 218 -0.42 3.33 -5.44
C MET A 218 -1.33 2.10 -5.48
N HIS A 219 -1.15 1.15 -4.56
CA HIS A 219 -2.07 0.01 -4.47
C HIS A 219 -3.51 0.43 -4.16
N PHE A 220 -3.72 1.40 -3.26
CA PHE A 220 -5.06 1.92 -2.97
C PHE A 220 -5.65 2.65 -4.18
N PHE A 221 -4.83 3.44 -4.88
CA PHE A 221 -5.23 4.15 -6.08
C PHE A 221 -5.62 3.20 -7.22
N SER A 222 -4.75 2.25 -7.58
CA SER A 222 -5.07 1.26 -8.63
C SER A 222 -6.32 0.46 -8.30
N ARG A 223 -6.50 0.05 -7.03
CA ARG A 223 -7.73 -0.66 -6.61
C ARG A 223 -8.97 0.21 -6.74
N LYS A 224 -8.89 1.51 -6.40
CA LYS A 224 -10.00 2.46 -6.57
C LYS A 224 -10.34 2.61 -8.05
N LYS A 225 -9.36 2.93 -8.89
CA LYS A 225 -9.55 3.11 -10.34
C LYS A 225 -10.07 1.85 -11.04
N ASN A 226 -9.57 0.68 -10.69
CA ASN A 226 -10.07 -0.57 -11.25
C ASN A 226 -11.55 -0.81 -10.89
N ARG A 227 -11.99 -0.47 -9.68
CA ARG A 227 -13.42 -0.54 -9.32
C ARG A 227 -14.26 0.44 -10.14
N GLU A 228 -13.80 1.67 -10.32
CA GLU A 228 -14.49 2.70 -11.13
C GLU A 228 -14.64 2.25 -12.60
N LEU A 229 -13.59 1.67 -13.18
CA LEU A 229 -13.60 1.13 -14.54
C LEU A 229 -14.59 -0.02 -14.70
N LEU A 230 -14.61 -0.99 -13.77
CA LEU A 230 -15.54 -2.11 -13.81
C LEU A 230 -17.01 -1.68 -13.72
N VAL A 231 -17.30 -0.64 -12.92
CA VAL A 231 -18.65 -0.06 -12.85
C VAL A 231 -19.02 0.59 -14.18
N THR A 232 -18.10 1.37 -14.76
CA THR A 232 -18.30 2.04 -16.05
C THR A 232 -18.57 1.06 -17.17
N GLU A 233 -17.80 -0.03 -17.23
CA GLU A 233 -17.97 -1.10 -18.22
C GLU A 233 -19.34 -1.78 -18.09
N LYS A 234 -19.78 -2.09 -16.87
CA LYS A 234 -21.12 -2.66 -16.61
C LYS A 234 -22.22 -1.72 -17.09
N VAL A 235 -22.11 -0.42 -16.81
CA VAL A 235 -23.09 0.59 -17.25
C VAL A 235 -23.12 0.68 -18.79
N GLN A 236 -21.96 0.70 -19.44
CA GLN A 236 -21.88 0.73 -20.89
C GLN A 236 -22.49 -0.52 -21.53
N ASN A 237 -22.21 -1.71 -20.97
CA ASN A 237 -22.75 -2.97 -21.46
C ASN A 237 -24.27 -3.05 -21.26
N ALA A 238 -24.80 -2.56 -20.13
CA ALA A 238 -26.25 -2.47 -19.89
C ALA A 238 -26.92 -1.54 -20.90
N ARG A 239 -26.34 -0.37 -21.18
CA ARG A 239 -26.85 0.57 -22.20
C ARG A 239 -26.84 -0.04 -23.60
N LYS A 240 -25.80 -0.80 -23.97
CA LYS A 240 -25.74 -1.51 -25.25
C LYS A 240 -26.85 -2.56 -25.35
N LYS A 241 -27.08 -3.35 -24.30
CA LYS A 241 -28.15 -4.36 -24.25
C LYS A 241 -29.55 -3.74 -24.34
N ALA A 242 -29.79 -2.63 -23.66
CA ALA A 242 -31.09 -1.94 -23.69
C ALA A 242 -31.47 -1.39 -25.08
N LYS A 243 -30.51 -1.13 -25.96
CA LYS A 243 -30.77 -0.69 -27.35
C LYS A 243 -31.11 -1.84 -28.30
N LEU A 244 -30.96 -3.09 -27.87
CA LEU A 244 -31.25 -4.28 -28.67
C LEU A 244 -32.63 -4.88 -28.36
N LEU A 245 -33.32 -4.33 -27.35
CA LEU A 245 -34.70 -4.65 -26.99
C LEU A 245 -35.63 -3.55 -27.51
#